data_AF-A0A4Q3S6Y6-F1
#
_entry.id   AF-A0A4Q3S6Y6-F1
#
_cell.length_a   1.000
_cell.length_b   1.000
_cell.length_c   1.000
_cell.angle_alpha   90.00
_cell.angle_beta   90.00
_cell.angle_gamma   90.00
#
_symmetry.space_group_name_H-M   'P 1'
#
loop_
_entity.id
_entity.type
_entity.pdbx_description
1 polymer ?
#
loop_
_entity_poly.entity_id
_entity_poly.type
_entity_poly.pdbx_seq_one_letter_code
_entity_poly.pdbx_strand_id
1 'polypeptide(L)'
;INTDTEKFACIGIGPGIGTGDAIQKTLLHFVANCSSPLVIDADALNCLAAVKDSLKSIPPGSILTPHPKEFERLFGKTANDFERIRLAVIKASELNCIIVLKGHHSFIATPSGNGYFNNTGNAGMARGGSGDVLTGIITALRAQQYSSRDAALLGVYLHGLAGDMAADRLSKEAMIAGDIIDHLSYAFLSLVP
;
A
#
# COMPACT_ATOMS: atom_id res chain seq x y z
N ILE A 1 12.65 18.08 14.42
CA ILE A 1 11.18 17.82 14.44
C ILE A 1 10.97 16.80 15.55
N ASN A 2 10.13 17.10 16.56
CA ASN A 2 9.74 16.11 17.56
C ASN A 2 8.85 15.07 16.86
N THR A 3 9.23 13.80 16.89
CA THR A 3 8.56 12.70 16.14
C THR A 3 7.89 11.74 17.12
N ASP A 4 7.15 12.29 18.10
CA ASP A 4 6.32 11.53 19.04
C ASP A 4 5.21 10.79 18.26
N THR A 5 5.56 9.61 17.75
CA THR A 5 4.71 8.73 16.94
C THR A 5 4.14 7.58 17.76
N GLU A 6 4.57 7.43 19.02
CA GLU A 6 4.22 6.33 19.92
C GLU A 6 2.71 6.31 20.26
N LYS A 7 2.03 7.46 20.14
CA LYS A 7 0.59 7.57 20.35
C LYS A 7 -0.25 7.01 19.20
N PHE A 8 0.35 6.79 18.03
CA PHE A 8 -0.36 6.31 16.84
C PHE A 8 -0.13 4.82 16.64
N ALA A 9 -1.23 4.07 16.53
CA ALA A 9 -1.19 2.64 16.22
C ALA A 9 -0.65 2.34 14.81
N CYS A 10 -0.89 3.23 13.85
CA CYS A 10 -0.38 3.15 12.48
C CYS A 10 -0.42 4.54 11.83
N ILE A 11 0.48 4.80 10.89
CA ILE A 11 0.55 6.06 10.14
C ILE A 11 0.61 5.74 8.64
N GLY A 12 -0.34 6.27 7.87
CA GLY A 12 -0.31 6.27 6.41
C GLY A 12 0.41 7.50 5.88
N ILE A 13 1.33 7.34 4.93
CA ILE A 13 2.15 8.42 4.38
C ILE A 13 2.43 8.23 2.89
N GLY A 14 2.40 9.33 2.13
CA GLY A 14 2.77 9.32 0.72
C GLY A 14 1.82 10.00 -0.26
N PRO A 15 0.50 9.80 -0.19
CA PRO A 15 -0.45 10.43 -1.10
C PRO A 15 -0.30 11.97 -1.13
N GLY A 16 0.11 12.51 -2.28
CA GLY A 16 0.14 13.95 -2.56
C GLY A 16 1.11 14.78 -1.72
N ILE A 17 2.08 14.18 -1.03
CA ILE A 17 3.01 14.92 -0.16
C ILE A 17 4.11 15.65 -0.95
N GLY A 18 4.35 15.28 -2.22
CA GLY A 18 5.39 15.84 -3.08
C GLY A 18 6.78 15.23 -2.86
N THR A 19 7.70 15.53 -3.78
CA THR A 19 9.04 14.90 -3.84
C THR A 19 10.22 15.88 -3.78
N GLY A 20 9.96 17.16 -3.45
CA GLY A 20 11.01 18.17 -3.35
C GLY A 20 12.00 17.91 -2.19
N ASP A 21 13.22 18.42 -2.30
CA ASP A 21 14.33 18.15 -1.37
C ASP A 21 13.98 18.33 0.11
N ALA A 22 13.23 19.38 0.45
CA ALA A 22 12.82 19.66 1.82
C ALA A 22 11.85 18.59 2.36
N ILE A 23 10.89 18.16 1.53
CA ILE A 23 9.93 17.10 1.86
C ILE A 23 10.68 15.77 1.99
N GLN A 24 11.56 15.45 1.04
CA GLN A 24 12.35 14.23 1.07
C GLN A 24 13.19 14.14 2.35
N LYS A 25 13.95 15.19 2.71
CA LYS A 25 14.75 15.20 3.94
C LYS A 25 13.88 15.01 5.19
N THR A 26 12.73 15.67 5.22
CA THR A 26 11.77 15.58 6.33
C THR A 26 11.20 14.17 6.45
N LEU A 27 10.78 13.56 5.33
CA LEU A 27 10.26 12.21 5.28
C LEU A 27 11.30 11.20 5.74
N LEU A 28 12.54 11.27 5.23
CA LEU A 28 13.60 10.35 5.60
C LEU A 28 13.94 10.44 7.08
N HIS A 29 14.00 11.66 7.63
CA HIS A 29 14.14 11.87 9.06
C HIS A 29 12.96 11.28 9.84
N PHE A 30 11.73 11.48 9.37
CA PHE A 30 10.53 10.93 10.01
C PHE A 30 10.55 9.40 10.04
N VAL A 31 10.77 8.75 8.90
CA VAL A 31 10.79 7.28 8.78
C VAL A 31 11.87 6.69 9.69
N ALA A 32 13.06 7.28 9.71
CA ALA A 32 14.18 6.80 10.53
C ALA A 32 13.99 6.95 12.05
N ASN A 33 13.03 7.78 12.49
CA ASN A 33 12.75 8.00 13.91
C ASN A 33 11.34 7.50 14.31
N CYS A 34 10.62 6.81 13.42
CA CYS A 34 9.32 6.24 13.72
C CYS A 34 9.48 4.84 14.31
N SER A 35 8.76 4.54 15.38
CA SER A 35 8.72 3.21 16.01
C SER A 35 7.47 2.41 15.62
N SER A 36 6.41 3.09 15.17
CA SER A 36 5.14 2.46 14.78
C SER A 36 5.17 1.97 13.33
N PRO A 37 4.45 0.88 12.99
CA PRO A 37 4.29 0.43 11.61
C PRO A 37 3.69 1.51 10.70
N LEU A 38 4.25 1.65 9.51
CA LEU A 38 3.82 2.63 8.50
C LEU A 38 3.05 1.95 7.35
N VAL A 39 2.14 2.67 6.73
CA VAL A 39 1.65 2.36 5.37
C VAL A 39 2.24 3.40 4.42
N ILE A 40 3.11 2.97 3.51
CA ILE A 40 3.93 3.87 2.68
C ILE A 40 3.52 3.71 1.22
N ASP A 41 3.06 4.81 0.62
CA ASP A 41 2.59 4.84 -0.77
C ASP A 41 3.22 5.99 -1.59
N ALA A 42 3.00 5.98 -2.90
CA ALA A 42 3.15 7.13 -3.80
C ALA A 42 4.47 7.92 -3.61
N ASP A 43 4.38 9.23 -3.31
CA ASP A 43 5.55 10.11 -3.20
C ASP A 43 6.50 9.69 -2.09
N ALA A 44 6.01 9.09 -1.00
CA ALA A 44 6.88 8.60 0.06
C ALA A 44 7.76 7.44 -0.43
N LEU A 45 7.21 6.53 -1.24
CA LEU A 45 8.00 5.47 -1.89
C LEU A 45 9.03 6.06 -2.86
N ASN A 46 8.67 7.10 -3.62
CA ASN A 46 9.61 7.77 -4.53
C ASN A 46 10.75 8.45 -3.78
N CYS A 47 10.45 9.15 -2.68
CA CYS A 47 11.46 9.79 -1.83
C CYS A 47 12.42 8.78 -1.20
N LEU A 48 11.91 7.64 -0.73
CA LEU A 48 12.73 6.54 -0.21
C LEU A 48 13.63 5.95 -1.31
N ALA A 49 13.06 5.64 -2.48
CA ALA A 49 13.81 5.06 -3.60
C ALA A 49 15.00 5.91 -4.06
N ALA A 50 14.91 7.24 -3.90
CA ALA A 50 15.95 8.17 -4.33
C ALA A 50 17.18 8.22 -3.41
N VAL A 51 17.12 7.64 -2.20
CA VAL A 51 18.24 7.63 -1.25
C VAL A 51 18.65 6.20 -0.94
N LYS A 52 19.93 5.90 -1.19
CA LYS A 52 20.52 4.59 -0.90
C LYS A 52 20.36 4.25 0.58
N ASP A 53 20.07 2.99 0.87
CA ASP A 53 19.93 2.42 2.22
C ASP A 53 18.76 2.99 3.06
N SER A 54 17.97 3.94 2.54
CA SER A 54 16.81 4.53 3.25
C SER A 54 15.77 3.48 3.67
N LEU A 55 15.61 2.41 2.88
CA LEU A 55 14.66 1.33 3.15
C LEU A 55 14.98 0.55 4.42
N LYS A 56 16.24 0.54 4.86
CA LYS A 56 16.66 -0.12 6.11
C LYS A 56 16.14 0.60 7.35
N SER A 57 15.76 1.87 7.20
CA SER A 57 15.20 2.69 8.26
C SER A 57 13.68 2.51 8.41
N ILE A 58 13.04 1.73 7.54
CA ILE A 58 11.60 1.48 7.62
C ILE A 58 11.32 0.58 8.83
N PRO A 59 10.37 0.96 9.72
CA PRO A 59 10.00 0.14 10.86
C PRO A 59 9.48 -1.24 10.44
N PRO A 60 9.90 -2.32 11.11
CA PRO A 60 9.37 -3.65 10.85
C PRO A 60 7.84 -3.71 10.93
N GLY A 61 7.22 -4.56 10.10
CA GLY A 61 5.77 -4.66 10.00
C GLY A 61 5.12 -3.52 9.22
N SER A 62 5.89 -2.61 8.61
CA SER A 62 5.33 -1.62 7.67
C SER A 62 4.79 -2.29 6.40
N ILE A 63 3.88 -1.59 5.72
CA ILE A 63 3.22 -2.03 4.49
C ILE A 63 3.58 -1.04 3.39
N LEU A 64 4.27 -1.51 2.36
CA LEU A 64 4.62 -0.71 1.18
C LEU A 64 3.64 -1.06 0.06
N THR A 65 3.09 -0.06 -0.63
CA THR A 65 2.05 -0.27 -1.67
C THR A 65 2.50 0.16 -3.08
N PRO A 66 3.68 -0.24 -3.58
CA PRO A 66 4.17 0.23 -4.88
C PRO A 66 3.34 -0.29 -6.05
N HIS A 67 3.08 0.56 -7.04
CA HIS A 67 2.77 0.09 -8.39
C HIS A 67 4.05 -0.38 -9.10
N PRO A 68 4.00 -1.04 -10.27
CA PRO A 68 5.16 -1.62 -10.94
C PRO A 68 6.37 -0.69 -11.11
N LYS A 69 6.14 0.56 -11.53
CA LYS A 69 7.23 1.54 -11.72
C LYS A 69 7.85 2.03 -10.40
N GLU A 70 7.10 2.12 -9.32
CA GLU A 70 7.61 2.47 -7.97
C GLU A 70 8.44 1.31 -7.44
N PHE A 71 7.96 0.08 -7.62
CA PHE A 71 8.69 -1.12 -7.25
C PHE A 71 10.06 -1.19 -7.93
N GLU A 72 10.10 -0.91 -9.23
CA GLU A 72 11.37 -0.88 -9.98
C GLU A 72 12.33 0.23 -9.50
N ARG A 73 11.80 1.37 -9.05
CA ARG A 73 12.63 2.43 -8.46
C ARG A 73 13.21 1.99 -7.12
N LEU A 74 12.43 1.30 -6.29
CA LEU A 74 12.83 0.84 -4.96
C LEU A 74 13.88 -0.29 -5.03
N PHE A 75 13.67 -1.25 -5.92
CA PHE A 75 14.39 -2.54 -5.88
C PHE A 75 15.15 -2.88 -7.15
N GLY A 76 15.03 -2.06 -8.20
CA GLY A 76 15.62 -2.30 -9.51
C GLY A 76 14.65 -2.94 -10.51
N LYS A 77 15.03 -2.87 -11.79
CA LYS A 77 14.24 -3.44 -12.89
C LYS A 77 14.24 -4.96 -12.84
N THR A 78 13.10 -5.55 -13.19
CA THR A 78 12.95 -7.00 -13.38
C THR A 78 12.64 -7.32 -14.84
N ALA A 79 12.98 -8.53 -15.28
CA ALA A 79 12.79 -8.93 -16.67
C ALA A 79 11.31 -9.13 -17.04
N ASN A 80 10.49 -9.58 -16.09
CA ASN A 80 9.06 -9.85 -16.25
C ASN A 80 8.34 -9.81 -14.88
N ASP A 81 7.03 -10.04 -14.89
CA ASP A 81 6.19 -10.00 -13.69
C ASP A 81 6.50 -11.14 -12.71
N PHE A 82 6.90 -12.32 -13.20
CA PHE A 82 7.28 -13.45 -12.34
C PHE A 82 8.52 -13.12 -11.51
N GLU A 83 9.57 -12.59 -12.14
CA GLU A 83 10.77 -12.12 -11.43
C GLU A 83 10.46 -10.94 -10.50
N ARG A 84 9.49 -10.08 -10.85
CA ARG A 84 9.03 -9.01 -9.96
C ARG A 84 8.38 -9.56 -8.70
N ILE A 85 7.49 -10.54 -8.84
CA ILE A 85 6.84 -11.24 -7.72
C ILE A 85 7.88 -11.92 -6.83
N ARG A 86 8.83 -12.65 -7.43
CA ARG A 86 9.92 -13.30 -6.70
C ARG A 86 10.76 -12.30 -5.92
N LEU A 87 11.14 -11.19 -6.55
CA LEU A 87 11.89 -10.12 -5.90
C LEU A 87 11.08 -9.47 -4.76
N ALA A 88 9.76 -9.31 -4.93
CA ALA A 88 8.90 -8.76 -3.88
C ALA A 88 8.88 -9.65 -2.63
N VAL A 89 8.81 -10.99 -2.80
CA VAL A 89 8.90 -11.93 -1.67
C VAL A 89 10.24 -11.82 -0.95
N ILE A 90 11.35 -11.76 -1.70
CA ILE A 90 12.69 -11.60 -1.14
C ILE A 90 12.78 -10.28 -0.34
N LYS A 91 12.34 -9.16 -0.93
CA LYS A 91 12.43 -7.83 -0.30
C LYS A 91 11.49 -7.67 0.88
N ALA A 92 10.30 -8.28 0.86
CA ALA A 92 9.41 -8.33 2.01
C ALA A 92 10.08 -9.00 3.21
N SER A 93 10.78 -10.11 2.98
CA SER A 93 11.53 -10.80 4.03
C SER A 93 12.74 -10.01 4.53
N GLU A 94 13.57 -9.49 3.61
CA GLU A 94 14.76 -8.68 3.96
C GLU A 94 14.42 -7.43 4.79
N LEU A 95 13.31 -6.77 4.49
CA LEU A 95 12.86 -5.56 5.18
C LEU A 95 11.95 -5.85 6.39
N ASN A 96 11.59 -7.12 6.63
CA ASN A 96 10.56 -7.52 7.58
C ASN A 96 9.24 -6.71 7.41
N CYS A 97 8.82 -6.50 6.16
CA CYS A 97 7.68 -5.66 5.78
C CYS A 97 6.71 -6.43 4.87
N ILE A 98 5.49 -5.91 4.72
CA ILE A 98 4.55 -6.35 3.70
C ILE A 98 4.77 -5.52 2.44
N ILE A 99 4.78 -6.15 1.26
CA ILE A 99 4.79 -5.44 -0.02
C ILE A 99 3.52 -5.79 -0.80
N VAL A 100 2.66 -4.79 -1.00
CA VAL A 100 1.50 -4.86 -1.88
C VAL A 100 1.90 -4.32 -3.24
N LEU A 101 2.26 -5.22 -4.15
CA LEU A 101 2.56 -4.89 -5.53
C LEU A 101 1.23 -4.67 -6.29
N LYS A 102 0.87 -3.40 -6.47
CA LYS A 102 -0.40 -2.99 -7.10
C LYS A 102 -0.42 -3.40 -8.58
N GLY A 103 -1.57 -3.88 -9.04
CA GLY A 103 -1.80 -4.30 -10.44
C GLY A 103 -3.21 -4.84 -10.63
N HIS A 104 -3.52 -5.34 -11.83
CA HIS A 104 -4.83 -5.94 -12.13
C HIS A 104 -5.17 -7.10 -11.17
N HIS A 105 -4.18 -7.98 -10.93
CA HIS A 105 -4.17 -8.92 -9.82
C HIS A 105 -3.06 -8.50 -8.87
N SER A 106 -3.41 -7.65 -7.89
CA SER A 106 -2.44 -7.17 -6.92
C SER A 106 -1.85 -8.35 -6.13
N PHE A 107 -0.54 -8.34 -5.96
CA PHE A 107 0.20 -9.40 -5.26
C PHE A 107 0.70 -8.88 -3.91
N ILE A 108 0.47 -9.64 -2.85
CA ILE A 108 0.84 -9.30 -1.48
C ILE A 108 1.94 -10.25 -1.02
N ALA A 109 3.16 -9.74 -0.91
CA ALA A 109 4.32 -10.45 -0.36
C ALA A 109 4.43 -10.21 1.14
N THR A 110 4.74 -11.28 1.89
CA THR A 110 4.86 -11.25 3.35
C THR A 110 6.28 -11.57 3.81
N PRO A 111 6.70 -11.08 5.00
CA PRO A 111 8.06 -11.31 5.48
C PRO A 111 8.37 -12.79 5.78
N SER A 112 7.33 -13.60 5.98
CA SER A 112 7.44 -15.05 6.18
C SER A 112 7.70 -15.84 4.88
N GLY A 113 7.86 -15.16 3.74
CA GLY A 113 8.11 -15.78 2.44
C GLY A 113 6.85 -16.22 1.69
N ASN A 114 5.65 -15.94 2.21
CA ASN A 114 4.39 -16.25 1.54
C ASN A 114 3.95 -15.12 0.61
N GLY A 115 3.22 -15.49 -0.45
CA GLY A 115 2.62 -14.57 -1.41
C GLY A 115 1.13 -14.85 -1.62
N TYR A 116 0.34 -13.80 -1.81
CA TYR A 116 -1.11 -13.90 -2.02
C TYR A 116 -1.53 -13.05 -3.22
N PHE A 117 -2.48 -13.53 -4.01
CA PHE A 117 -3.07 -12.75 -5.11
C PHE A 117 -4.46 -12.29 -4.72
N ASN A 118 -4.75 -11.02 -5.02
CA ASN A 118 -6.10 -10.49 -4.94
C ASN A 118 -6.87 -10.81 -6.22
N ASN A 119 -8.09 -11.33 -6.07
CA ASN A 119 -8.97 -11.70 -7.16
C ASN A 119 -10.15 -10.74 -7.38
N THR A 120 -10.22 -9.64 -6.62
CA THR A 120 -11.24 -8.59 -6.74
C THR A 120 -10.69 -7.34 -7.44
N GLY A 121 -11.60 -6.49 -7.89
CA GLY A 121 -11.30 -5.25 -8.57
C GLY A 121 -11.38 -5.36 -10.09
N ASN A 122 -11.46 -4.20 -10.73
CA ASN A 122 -11.70 -4.09 -12.17
C ASN A 122 -10.97 -2.90 -12.79
N ALA A 123 -10.99 -2.83 -14.12
CA ALA A 123 -10.27 -1.80 -14.89
C ALA A 123 -10.76 -0.36 -14.62
N GLY A 124 -11.99 -0.16 -14.16
CA GLY A 124 -12.53 1.17 -13.82
C GLY A 124 -11.79 1.82 -12.65
N MET A 125 -11.15 1.02 -11.80
CA MET A 125 -10.35 1.47 -10.67
C MET A 125 -8.99 2.05 -11.07
N ALA A 126 -8.55 1.91 -12.33
CA ALA A 126 -7.30 2.45 -12.84
C ALA A 126 -7.37 3.97 -13.07
N ARG A 127 -7.74 4.72 -12.02
CA ARG A 127 -7.90 6.18 -12.00
C ARG A 127 -7.09 6.80 -10.86
N GLY A 128 -6.80 8.09 -11.01
CA GLY A 128 -6.22 8.88 -9.92
C GLY A 128 -7.10 8.81 -8.68
N GLY A 129 -6.49 8.67 -7.50
CA GLY A 129 -7.17 8.57 -6.22
C GLY A 129 -7.42 7.15 -5.70
N SER A 130 -7.55 6.13 -6.56
CA SER A 130 -7.86 4.77 -6.09
C SER A 130 -6.75 4.20 -5.19
N GLY A 131 -5.48 4.49 -5.50
CA GLY A 131 -4.36 4.11 -4.64
C GLY A 131 -4.40 4.78 -3.26
N ASP A 132 -4.85 6.03 -3.21
CA ASP A 132 -4.97 6.80 -1.96
C ASP A 132 -6.08 6.22 -1.08
N VAL A 133 -7.20 5.78 -1.70
CA VAL A 133 -8.26 5.05 -1.02
C VAL A 133 -7.73 3.75 -0.42
N LEU A 134 -6.98 2.95 -1.18
CA LEU A 134 -6.36 1.72 -0.68
C LEU A 134 -5.43 1.99 0.52
N THR A 135 -4.58 3.02 0.42
CA THR A 135 -3.68 3.44 1.51
C THR A 135 -4.46 3.79 2.78
N GLY A 136 -5.57 4.55 2.64
CA GLY A 136 -6.47 4.87 3.74
C GLY A 136 -7.10 3.64 4.39
N ILE A 137 -7.63 2.71 3.59
CA ILE A 137 -8.26 1.47 4.06
C ILE A 137 -7.26 0.63 4.87
N ILE A 138 -6.07 0.37 4.32
CA ILE A 138 -5.05 -0.44 4.99
C ILE A 138 -4.60 0.24 6.29
N THR A 139 -4.40 1.57 6.26
CA THR A 139 -4.02 2.33 7.46
C THR A 139 -5.08 2.22 8.55
N ALA A 140 -6.36 2.35 8.20
CA ALA A 140 -7.47 2.26 9.13
C ALA A 140 -7.60 0.85 9.74
N LEU A 141 -7.48 -0.20 8.93
CA LEU A 141 -7.46 -1.59 9.43
C LEU A 141 -6.27 -1.82 10.36
N ARG A 142 -5.09 -1.29 9.99
CA ARG A 142 -3.92 -1.48 10.84
C ARG A 142 -4.02 -0.71 12.15
N ALA A 143 -4.61 0.49 12.14
CA ALA A 143 -4.90 1.26 13.35
C ALA A 143 -5.89 0.53 14.29
N GLN A 144 -6.80 -0.28 13.74
CA GLN A 144 -7.70 -1.17 14.47
C GLN A 144 -7.03 -2.45 15.02
N GLN A 145 -5.70 -2.51 15.06
CA GLN A 145 -4.91 -3.62 15.62
C GLN A 145 -4.93 -4.94 14.84
N TYR A 146 -5.41 -4.93 13.58
CA TYR A 146 -5.15 -6.06 12.69
C TYR A 146 -3.64 -6.27 12.51
N SER A 147 -3.19 -7.50 12.27
CA SER A 147 -1.79 -7.73 11.89
C SER A 147 -1.50 -7.03 10.56
N SER A 148 -0.25 -6.64 10.29
CA SER A 148 0.10 -5.98 9.01
C SER A 148 -0.23 -6.84 7.79
N ARG A 149 -0.10 -8.16 7.93
CA ARG A 149 -0.53 -9.13 6.92
C ARG A 149 -2.04 -9.04 6.70
N ASP A 150 -2.83 -9.18 7.76
CA ASP A 150 -4.29 -9.27 7.63
C ASP A 150 -4.88 -7.93 7.19
N ALA A 151 -4.32 -6.80 7.65
CA ALA A 151 -4.68 -5.47 7.19
C ALA A 151 -4.42 -5.27 5.68
N ALA A 152 -3.29 -5.76 5.16
CA ALA A 152 -2.98 -5.70 3.74
C ALA A 152 -3.90 -6.61 2.91
N LEU A 153 -4.09 -7.87 3.33
CA LEU A 153 -4.94 -8.82 2.61
C LEU A 153 -6.40 -8.36 2.58
N LEU A 154 -6.96 -8.05 3.74
CA LEU A 154 -8.34 -7.59 3.84
C LEU A 154 -8.54 -6.23 3.18
N GLY A 155 -7.59 -5.30 3.35
CA GLY A 155 -7.69 -3.96 2.77
C GLY A 155 -7.66 -3.97 1.24
N VAL A 156 -6.76 -4.75 0.63
CA VAL A 156 -6.71 -4.91 -0.83
C VAL A 156 -7.97 -5.60 -1.35
N TYR A 157 -8.45 -6.63 -0.64
CA TYR A 157 -9.66 -7.35 -1.03
C TYR A 157 -10.91 -6.47 -0.98
N LEU A 158 -11.13 -5.75 0.13
CA LEU A 158 -12.25 -4.84 0.31
C LEU A 158 -12.22 -3.69 -0.69
N HIS A 159 -11.03 -3.12 -0.95
CA HIS A 159 -10.85 -2.08 -1.96
C HIS A 159 -11.29 -2.57 -3.34
N GLY A 160 -10.83 -3.76 -3.76
CA GLY A 160 -11.23 -4.37 -5.02
C GLY A 160 -12.73 -4.67 -5.08
N LEU A 161 -13.27 -5.30 -4.04
CA LEU A 161 -14.69 -5.67 -3.97
C LEU A 161 -15.62 -4.45 -4.00
N ALA A 162 -15.29 -3.40 -3.26
CA ALA A 162 -16.03 -2.14 -3.30
C ALA A 162 -15.95 -1.51 -4.70
N GLY A 163 -14.80 -1.59 -5.37
CA GLY A 163 -14.65 -1.16 -6.76
C GLY A 163 -15.48 -1.96 -7.75
N ASP A 164 -15.64 -3.27 -7.54
CA ASP A 164 -16.51 -4.12 -8.36
C ASP A 164 -17.98 -3.75 -8.16
N MET A 165 -18.43 -3.59 -6.92
CA MET A 165 -19.79 -3.14 -6.60
C MET A 165 -20.09 -1.76 -7.20
N ALA A 166 -19.12 -0.83 -7.14
CA ALA A 166 -19.25 0.49 -7.75
C ALA A 166 -19.36 0.40 -9.28
N ALA A 167 -18.55 -0.45 -9.93
CA ALA A 167 -18.61 -0.68 -11.37
C ALA A 167 -19.92 -1.32 -11.81
N ASP A 168 -20.50 -2.23 -11.03
CA ASP A 168 -21.80 -2.84 -11.32
C ASP A 168 -22.92 -1.80 -11.32
N ARG A 169 -22.82 -0.79 -10.44
CA ARG A 169 -23.82 0.29 -10.34
C ARG A 169 -23.60 1.41 -11.36
N LEU A 170 -22.36 1.78 -11.62
CA LEU A 170 -22.01 3.01 -12.34
C LEU A 170 -21.30 2.77 -13.67
N SER A 171 -20.99 1.52 -14.04
CA SER A 171 -20.03 1.13 -15.08
C SER A 171 -18.57 1.42 -14.74
N LYS A 172 -17.65 0.68 -15.37
CA LYS A 172 -16.20 0.88 -15.24
C LYS A 172 -15.76 2.23 -15.82
N GLU A 173 -16.51 2.73 -16.79
CA GLU A 173 -16.27 3.96 -17.53
C GLU A 173 -16.71 5.22 -16.78
N ALA A 174 -17.63 5.13 -15.83
CA ALA A 174 -18.09 6.31 -15.07
C ALA A 174 -17.61 6.33 -13.60
N MET A 175 -17.34 5.18 -12.97
CA MET A 175 -16.90 5.15 -11.57
C MET A 175 -15.63 5.99 -11.29
N ILE A 176 -15.55 6.63 -10.14
CA ILE A 176 -14.37 7.37 -9.65
C ILE A 176 -13.91 6.80 -8.30
N ALA A 177 -12.77 7.28 -7.80
CA ALA A 177 -12.22 6.81 -6.51
C ALA A 177 -13.19 7.01 -5.33
N GLY A 178 -13.97 8.10 -5.34
CA GLY A 178 -14.99 8.35 -4.32
C GLY A 178 -16.07 7.26 -4.27
N ASP A 179 -16.45 6.71 -5.43
CA ASP A 179 -17.46 5.64 -5.47
C ASP A 179 -16.97 4.36 -4.78
N ILE A 180 -15.65 4.10 -4.76
CA ILE A 180 -15.07 2.97 -4.01
C ILE A 180 -15.31 3.17 -2.51
N ILE A 181 -15.18 4.40 -2.01
CA ILE A 181 -15.44 4.74 -0.61
C ILE A 181 -16.94 4.54 -0.29
N ASP A 182 -17.82 5.04 -1.15
CA ASP A 182 -19.27 4.92 -0.98
C ASP A 182 -19.73 3.46 -0.97
N HIS A 183 -19.01 2.58 -1.67
CA HIS A 183 -19.32 1.15 -1.72
C HIS A 183 -18.60 0.29 -0.67
N LEU A 184 -17.68 0.87 0.12
CA LEU A 184 -16.88 0.13 1.10
C LEU A 184 -17.73 -0.53 2.19
N SER A 185 -18.80 0.13 2.63
CA SER A 185 -19.71 -0.41 3.65
C SER A 185 -20.44 -1.68 3.17
N TYR A 186 -20.88 -1.72 1.91
CA TYR A 186 -21.50 -2.90 1.30
C TYR A 186 -20.49 -4.05 1.15
N ALA A 187 -19.24 -3.74 0.80
CA ALA A 187 -18.17 -4.73 0.74
C ALA A 187 -17.95 -5.39 2.12
N PHE A 188 -17.92 -4.62 3.21
CA PHE A 188 -17.85 -5.18 4.56
C PHE A 188 -19.06 -6.06 4.91
N LEU A 189 -20.28 -5.60 4.60
CA LEU A 189 -21.50 -6.37 4.88
C LEU A 189 -21.50 -7.72 4.16
N SER A 190 -20.97 -7.79 2.95
CA SER A 190 -20.89 -9.04 2.19
C SER A 190 -19.96 -10.12 2.78
N LEU A 191 -19.09 -9.74 3.73
CA LEU A 191 -18.22 -10.67 4.46
C LEU A 191 -18.90 -11.28 5.70
N VAL A 192 -20.04 -10.74 6.12
CA VAL A 192 -20.81 -11.22 7.26
C VAL A 192 -21.87 -12.22 6.77
N PRO A 193 -21.98 -13.41 7.39
CA PRO A 193 -22.99 -14.42 7.03
C PRO A 193 -24.43 -13.93 7.19
#